data_AF-A0A8I6RTF4-F1
#
_entry.id   AF-A0A8I6RTF4-F1
#
_cell.length_a   1.000
_cell.length_b   1.000
_cell.length_c   1.000
_cell.angle_alpha   90.00
_cell.angle_beta   90.00
_cell.angle_gamma   90.00
#
_symmetry.space_group_name_H-M   'P 1'
#
loop_
_entity.id
_entity.type
_entity.pdbx_description
1 polymer ?
#
loop_
_entity_poly.entity_id
_entity_poly.type
_entity_poly.pdbx_seq_one_letter_code
_entity_poly.pdbx_strand_id
1 'polypeptide(L)'
;MEATTNCLLFAVIVGVALCQKQTQDDPCKSKSRVAADATYCDRYWECQDSQPELYDCPNGLVYAGKNRGVTEGCDYPWRANYCEGKTQANGPIGKEHCGWLYGIFGHETSCTRYWTCWNGTATEQLCIGGLLYNENTHSCDWPENVDGCQKHPLCNEDPNGNVPLGKSCNRYWQCQGGYPRLQRCPAMLVFDKRTLRCVVPPTDDCEVPTTVAPPPEEADEDDLPNVPQPRPQHQSSRPQHFQQQQQQQQHQQQFQQQPQQQPRPQRPQQFQQRQDFQPQQNYQQAQQRSDDLPPQINIPPGAIPLNRNRPRN
;
A
#
# COMPACT_ATOMS: atom_id res chain seq x y z
N MET A 1 -32.45 -3.07 -32.78
CA MET A 1 -32.15 -3.37 -34.19
C MET A 1 -32.10 -4.88 -34.33
N GLU A 2 -32.99 -5.42 -35.14
CA GLU A 2 -33.17 -6.85 -35.37
C GLU A 2 -31.92 -7.42 -36.06
N ALA A 3 -31.40 -8.53 -35.56
CA ALA A 3 -30.32 -9.26 -36.21
C ALA A 3 -30.93 -10.32 -37.13
N THR A 4 -30.96 -10.04 -38.43
CA THR A 4 -31.32 -11.01 -39.47
C THR A 4 -30.25 -12.09 -39.55
N THR A 5 -30.67 -13.34 -39.38
CA THR A 5 -29.82 -14.54 -39.39
C THR A 5 -29.85 -15.18 -40.78
N ASN A 6 -28.70 -15.22 -41.46
CA ASN A 6 -28.47 -16.10 -42.62
C ASN A 6 -27.39 -17.13 -42.25
N CYS A 7 -27.81 -18.32 -41.84
CA CYS A 7 -26.95 -19.50 -41.76
C CYS A 7 -27.23 -20.38 -42.99
N LEU A 8 -26.28 -20.43 -43.93
CA LEU A 8 -26.30 -21.36 -45.06
C LEU A 8 -26.12 -22.80 -44.54
N LEU A 9 -27.07 -23.65 -44.92
CA LEU A 9 -27.10 -25.09 -44.65
C LEU A 9 -26.02 -25.82 -45.47
N PHE A 10 -24.98 -26.32 -44.80
CA PHE A 10 -24.31 -27.56 -45.19
C PHE A 10 -24.27 -28.48 -43.98
N ALA A 11 -25.08 -29.53 -44.03
CA ALA A 11 -25.06 -30.62 -43.07
C ALA A 11 -23.79 -31.45 -43.29
N VAL A 12 -23.10 -31.83 -42.21
CA VAL A 12 -22.53 -33.17 -41.92
C VAL A 12 -21.65 -33.07 -40.64
N ILE A 13 -21.95 -33.93 -39.66
CA ILE A 13 -21.33 -34.15 -38.33
C ILE A 13 -21.71 -33.12 -37.24
N VAL A 14 -22.78 -33.44 -36.50
CA VAL A 14 -23.22 -32.72 -35.29
C VAL A 14 -22.32 -33.13 -34.11
N GLY A 15 -21.17 -32.46 -33.98
CA GLY A 15 -20.58 -32.22 -32.67
C GLY A 15 -21.25 -30.97 -32.10
N VAL A 16 -22.07 -31.11 -31.06
CA VAL A 16 -22.68 -29.96 -30.38
C VAL A 16 -21.56 -29.22 -29.64
N ALA A 17 -20.89 -28.30 -30.33
CA ALA A 17 -20.09 -27.27 -29.69
C ALA A 17 -21.07 -26.34 -28.98
N LEU A 18 -21.29 -26.56 -27.69
CA LEU A 18 -21.99 -25.63 -26.82
C LEU A 18 -21.16 -24.34 -26.73
N CYS A 19 -21.40 -23.39 -27.62
CA CYS A 19 -21.01 -22.01 -27.40
C CYS A 19 -21.82 -21.48 -26.20
N GLN A 20 -21.21 -21.48 -25.01
CA GLN A 20 -21.77 -20.78 -23.86
C GLN A 20 -21.71 -19.28 -24.14
N LYS A 21 -22.81 -18.71 -24.64
CA LYS A 21 -22.94 -17.27 -24.82
C LYS A 21 -23.16 -16.64 -23.45
N GLN A 22 -22.17 -15.90 -22.94
CA GLN A 22 -22.34 -15.11 -21.72
C GLN A 22 -23.51 -14.13 -21.92
N THR A 23 -24.49 -14.19 -21.02
CA THR A 23 -25.71 -13.38 -21.11
C THR A 23 -25.54 -12.15 -20.24
N GLN A 24 -25.78 -10.96 -20.81
CA GLN A 24 -25.71 -9.68 -20.11
C GLN A 24 -26.96 -9.49 -19.23
N ASP A 25 -26.74 -9.21 -17.95
CA ASP A 25 -27.81 -8.87 -17.02
C ASP A 25 -28.35 -7.45 -17.30
N ASP A 26 -29.66 -7.31 -17.19
CA ASP A 26 -30.37 -6.04 -17.37
C ASP A 26 -30.36 -5.23 -16.06
N PRO A 27 -29.62 -4.10 -15.99
CA PRO A 27 -29.51 -3.32 -14.76
C PRO A 27 -30.85 -2.70 -14.34
N CYS A 28 -31.78 -2.45 -15.27
CA CYS A 28 -33.08 -1.83 -14.96
C CYS A 28 -34.05 -2.78 -14.26
N LYS A 29 -33.82 -4.09 -14.37
CA LYS A 29 -34.57 -5.12 -13.63
C LYS A 29 -33.97 -5.40 -12.26
N SER A 30 -32.72 -5.02 -12.03
CA SER A 30 -32.04 -5.20 -10.76
C SER A 30 -32.47 -4.14 -9.73
N LYS A 31 -32.60 -4.55 -8.47
CA LYS A 31 -32.82 -3.63 -7.34
C LYS A 31 -31.67 -2.65 -7.15
N SER A 32 -30.43 -3.06 -7.46
CA SER A 32 -29.26 -2.18 -7.37
C SER A 32 -29.25 -1.11 -8.46
N ARG A 33 -30.05 -1.28 -9.53
CA ARG A 33 -30.01 -0.48 -10.76
C ARG A 33 -28.64 -0.45 -11.45
N VAL A 34 -27.78 -1.41 -11.14
CA VAL A 34 -26.46 -1.57 -11.76
C VAL A 34 -26.15 -3.04 -11.96
N ALA A 35 -25.43 -3.38 -13.03
CA ALA A 35 -25.01 -4.73 -13.38
C ALA A 35 -23.58 -4.71 -13.93
N ALA A 36 -22.78 -5.74 -13.64
CA ALA A 36 -21.44 -5.87 -14.23
C ALA A 36 -21.56 -6.20 -15.73
N ASP A 37 -20.57 -5.80 -16.54
CA ASP A 37 -20.51 -6.25 -17.93
C ASP A 37 -20.17 -7.75 -18.00
N ALA A 38 -20.81 -8.49 -18.91
CA ALA A 38 -20.63 -9.94 -19.01
C ALA A 38 -19.23 -10.32 -19.53
N THR A 39 -18.58 -9.45 -20.32
CA THR A 39 -17.31 -9.75 -21.01
C THR A 39 -16.14 -8.93 -20.47
N TYR A 40 -16.35 -7.65 -20.19
CA TYR A 40 -15.34 -6.69 -19.74
C TYR A 40 -15.28 -6.58 -18.21
N CYS A 41 -14.10 -6.68 -17.61
CA CYS A 41 -13.94 -6.59 -16.15
C CYS A 41 -14.01 -5.17 -15.59
N ASP A 42 -13.67 -4.19 -16.41
CA ASP A 42 -13.63 -2.78 -16.08
C ASP A 42 -14.85 -2.03 -16.61
N ARG A 43 -15.94 -2.73 -16.89
CA ARG A 43 -17.20 -2.12 -17.35
C ARG A 43 -18.39 -2.57 -16.53
N TYR A 44 -19.36 -1.67 -16.45
CA TYR A 44 -20.62 -1.91 -15.79
C TYR A 44 -21.73 -1.09 -16.43
N TRP A 45 -22.96 -1.52 -16.20
CA TRP A 45 -24.16 -0.91 -16.72
C TRP A 45 -24.95 -0.29 -15.58
N GLU A 46 -25.46 0.92 -15.78
CA GLU A 46 -26.39 1.58 -14.87
C GLU A 46 -27.73 1.82 -15.55
N CYS A 47 -28.82 1.80 -14.77
CA CYS A 47 -30.14 2.12 -15.27
C CYS A 47 -30.47 3.61 -15.06
N GLN A 48 -30.47 4.38 -16.14
CA GLN A 48 -30.88 5.79 -16.16
C GLN A 48 -32.15 5.95 -16.98
N ASP A 49 -33.20 6.55 -16.41
CA ASP A 49 -34.49 6.74 -17.09
C ASP A 49 -35.07 5.48 -17.75
N SER A 50 -34.89 4.33 -17.09
CA SER A 50 -35.30 3.00 -17.60
C SER A 50 -34.56 2.53 -18.86
N GLN A 51 -33.42 3.16 -19.18
CA GLN A 51 -32.49 2.75 -20.20
C GLN A 51 -31.16 2.29 -19.57
N PRO A 52 -30.62 1.14 -19.98
CA PRO A 52 -29.29 0.73 -19.57
C PRO A 52 -28.23 1.57 -20.29
N GLU A 53 -27.33 2.17 -19.54
CA GLU A 53 -26.19 2.93 -20.04
C GLU A 53 -24.87 2.29 -19.57
N LEU A 54 -23.88 2.27 -20.46
CA LEU A 54 -22.59 1.63 -20.24
C LEU A 54 -21.59 2.62 -19.66
N TYR A 55 -20.86 2.18 -18.64
CA TYR A 55 -19.81 2.92 -17.96
C TYR A 55 -18.52 2.11 -17.89
N ASP A 56 -17.39 2.80 -18.04
CA ASP A 56 -16.06 2.25 -17.79
C ASP A 56 -15.58 2.66 -16.39
N CYS A 57 -14.96 1.74 -15.68
CA CYS A 57 -14.17 2.04 -14.50
C CYS A 57 -12.94 2.89 -14.88
N PRO A 58 -12.44 3.74 -13.96
CA PRO A 58 -11.19 4.46 -14.21
C PRO A 58 -10.04 3.52 -14.56
N ASN A 59 -9.19 3.92 -15.50
CA ASN A 59 -8.15 3.04 -16.05
C ASN A 59 -7.22 2.47 -14.97
N GLY A 60 -7.16 1.14 -14.88
CA GLY A 60 -6.43 0.41 -13.82
C GLY A 60 -7.33 -0.14 -12.71
N LEU A 61 -8.63 0.18 -12.71
CA LEU A 61 -9.63 -0.35 -11.80
C LEU A 61 -10.61 -1.28 -12.51
N VAL A 62 -11.28 -2.14 -11.73
CA VAL A 62 -12.28 -3.09 -12.20
C VAL A 62 -13.57 -2.96 -11.42
N TYR A 63 -14.70 -3.39 -11.99
CA TYR A 63 -15.99 -3.26 -11.33
C TYR A 63 -16.12 -4.21 -10.13
N ALA A 64 -16.25 -3.65 -8.94
CA ALA A 64 -16.36 -4.35 -7.67
C ALA A 64 -17.80 -4.41 -7.11
N GLY A 65 -18.74 -3.68 -7.73
CA GLY A 65 -20.14 -3.61 -7.34
C GLY A 65 -20.54 -2.26 -6.75
N LYS A 66 -21.84 -1.95 -6.75
CA LYS A 66 -22.37 -0.65 -6.28
C LYS A 66 -21.85 -0.25 -4.90
N ASN A 67 -21.39 1.00 -4.76
CA ASN A 67 -20.90 1.59 -3.50
C ASN A 67 -19.76 0.79 -2.83
N ARG A 68 -18.98 0.05 -3.63
CA ARG A 68 -17.79 -0.67 -3.16
C ARG A 68 -16.54 -0.08 -3.78
N GLY A 69 -15.41 -0.56 -3.30
CA GLY A 69 -14.11 -0.25 -3.87
C GLY A 69 -13.59 1.12 -3.49
N VAL A 70 -12.67 1.62 -4.31
CA VAL A 70 -11.97 2.89 -4.08
C VAL A 70 -12.72 4.09 -4.65
N THR A 71 -13.53 3.87 -5.69
CA THR A 71 -14.29 4.93 -6.36
C THR A 71 -15.53 4.36 -7.01
N GLU A 72 -16.71 4.90 -6.73
CA GLU A 72 -17.99 4.62 -7.42
C GLU A 72 -18.21 3.15 -7.88
N GLY A 73 -17.91 2.17 -7.02
CA GLY A 73 -18.11 0.76 -7.35
C GLY A 73 -17.00 0.09 -8.14
N CYS A 74 -15.87 0.77 -8.36
CA CYS A 74 -14.66 0.27 -8.98
C CYS A 74 -13.55 0.10 -7.93
N ASP A 75 -12.74 -0.94 -8.09
CA ASP A 75 -11.64 -1.25 -7.18
C ASP A 75 -10.38 -1.77 -7.87
N TYR A 76 -9.28 -1.87 -7.11
CA TYR A 76 -8.06 -2.48 -7.61
C TYR A 76 -8.27 -3.99 -7.88
N PRO A 77 -7.80 -4.51 -9.03
CA PRO A 77 -8.03 -5.89 -9.43
C PRO A 77 -7.53 -6.95 -8.44
N TRP A 78 -6.43 -6.68 -7.73
CA TRP A 78 -5.81 -7.66 -6.82
C TRP A 78 -6.48 -7.76 -5.45
N ARG A 79 -7.49 -6.93 -5.13
CA ARG A 79 -8.15 -7.00 -3.81
C ARG A 79 -9.12 -8.18 -3.67
N ALA A 80 -9.73 -8.62 -4.78
CA ALA A 80 -10.65 -9.76 -4.80
C ALA A 80 -10.80 -10.30 -6.23
N ASN A 81 -11.50 -11.42 -6.38
CA ASN A 81 -11.76 -12.02 -7.68
C ASN A 81 -12.93 -11.34 -8.42
N TYR A 82 -12.81 -10.06 -8.75
CA TYR A 82 -13.88 -9.31 -9.45
C TYR A 82 -14.07 -9.73 -10.91
N CYS A 83 -13.01 -10.26 -11.53
CA CYS A 83 -12.98 -10.59 -12.95
C CYS A 83 -13.37 -12.04 -13.28
N GLU A 84 -13.94 -12.78 -12.33
CA GLU A 84 -14.26 -14.19 -12.55
C GLU A 84 -15.17 -14.38 -13.76
N GLY A 85 -14.74 -15.24 -14.70
CA GLY A 85 -15.44 -15.52 -15.94
C GLY A 85 -15.34 -14.43 -17.03
N LYS A 86 -14.69 -13.29 -16.78
CA LYS A 86 -14.56 -12.20 -17.76
C LYS A 86 -13.30 -12.39 -18.60
N THR A 87 -13.33 -11.93 -19.86
CA THR A 87 -12.26 -12.21 -20.82
C THR A 87 -11.57 -10.96 -21.37
N GLN A 88 -12.14 -9.77 -21.12
CA GLN A 88 -11.66 -8.51 -21.71
C GLN A 88 -11.54 -7.41 -20.64
N ALA A 89 -10.68 -6.43 -20.93
CA ALA A 89 -10.58 -5.16 -20.22
C ALA A 89 -9.99 -4.11 -21.17
N ASN A 90 -10.19 -2.83 -20.87
CA ASN A 90 -9.52 -1.76 -21.60
C ASN A 90 -7.99 -1.82 -21.38
N GLY A 91 -7.24 -1.37 -22.39
CA GLY A 91 -5.78 -1.35 -22.33
C GLY A 91 -5.23 -0.31 -21.33
N PRO A 92 -3.95 -0.43 -20.94
CA PRO A 92 -3.32 0.51 -20.03
C PRO A 92 -3.13 1.88 -20.66
N ILE A 93 -3.34 2.91 -19.85
CA ILE A 93 -2.93 4.29 -20.14
C ILE A 93 -1.83 4.64 -19.15
N GLY A 94 -0.59 4.59 -19.64
CA GLY A 94 0.59 4.87 -18.83
C GLY A 94 0.92 6.36 -18.71
N LYS A 95 1.56 6.73 -17.59
CA LYS A 95 2.18 8.02 -17.31
C LYS A 95 3.56 7.80 -16.68
N GLU A 96 4.28 8.88 -16.39
CA GLU A 96 5.53 8.79 -15.63
C GLU A 96 5.29 8.05 -14.30
N HIS A 97 6.09 7.02 -14.03
CA HIS A 97 5.99 6.12 -12.86
C HIS A 97 4.69 5.29 -12.73
N CYS A 98 3.74 5.44 -13.65
CA CYS A 98 2.42 4.82 -13.58
C CYS A 98 2.17 3.94 -14.81
N GLY A 99 2.13 2.61 -14.64
CA GLY A 99 1.75 1.70 -15.72
C GLY A 99 0.27 1.81 -16.13
N TRP A 100 -0.57 2.25 -15.18
CA TRP A 100 -1.99 2.54 -15.34
C TRP A 100 -2.32 3.86 -14.62
N LEU A 101 -3.42 4.53 -14.97
CA LEU A 101 -3.78 5.77 -14.28
C LEU A 101 -4.05 5.57 -12.78
N TYR A 102 -4.58 4.41 -12.41
CA TYR A 102 -4.75 4.00 -11.02
C TYR A 102 -3.96 2.73 -10.75
N GLY A 103 -3.12 2.75 -9.72
CA GLY A 103 -2.37 1.56 -9.32
C GLY A 103 -1.29 1.82 -8.29
N ILE A 104 -0.57 0.75 -7.95
CA ILE A 104 0.61 0.79 -7.09
C ILE A 104 1.73 0.08 -7.85
N PHE A 105 2.89 0.71 -7.96
CA PHE A 105 4.01 0.26 -8.81
C PHE A 105 5.33 0.36 -8.06
N GLY A 106 6.26 -0.56 -8.30
CA GLY A 106 7.60 -0.49 -7.72
C GLY A 106 8.39 0.73 -8.18
N HIS A 107 9.25 1.26 -7.31
CA HIS A 107 10.18 2.32 -7.68
C HIS A 107 11.38 1.76 -8.44
N GLU A 108 11.82 2.47 -9.48
CA GLU A 108 12.76 1.98 -10.49
C GLU A 108 14.16 1.67 -9.92
N THR A 109 14.58 2.41 -8.91
CA THR A 109 15.92 2.31 -8.31
C THR A 109 15.94 1.84 -6.86
N SER A 110 14.78 1.58 -6.25
CA SER A 110 14.72 1.34 -4.81
C SER A 110 13.55 0.44 -4.41
N CYS A 111 13.85 -0.74 -3.89
CA CYS A 111 12.83 -1.63 -3.33
C CYS A 111 12.19 -1.12 -2.04
N THR A 112 12.80 -0.13 -1.38
CA THR A 112 12.22 0.47 -0.17
C THR A 112 11.12 1.49 -0.48
N ARG A 113 10.97 1.85 -1.76
CA ARG A 113 10.05 2.87 -2.24
C ARG A 113 9.13 2.31 -3.31
N TYR A 114 7.99 2.97 -3.49
CA TYR A 114 7.01 2.61 -4.50
C TYR A 114 6.18 3.83 -4.87
N TRP A 115 5.47 3.74 -5.99
CA TRP A 115 4.61 4.78 -6.51
C TRP A 115 3.15 4.41 -6.28
N THR A 116 2.37 5.33 -5.74
CA THR A 116 0.90 5.26 -5.76
C THR A 116 0.38 6.22 -6.81
N CYS A 117 -0.38 5.71 -7.76
CA CYS A 117 -0.93 6.47 -8.85
C CYS A 117 -2.42 6.73 -8.65
N TRP A 118 -2.79 8.00 -8.72
CA TRP A 118 -4.17 8.45 -8.70
C TRP A 118 -4.44 9.30 -9.92
N ASN A 119 -5.26 8.80 -10.85
CA ASN A 119 -5.52 9.44 -12.14
C ASN A 119 -4.25 9.87 -12.92
N GLY A 120 -3.21 9.03 -12.87
CA GLY A 120 -1.91 9.27 -13.51
C GLY A 120 -0.97 10.19 -12.74
N THR A 121 -1.38 10.73 -11.58
CA THR A 121 -0.47 11.45 -10.68
C THR A 121 0.22 10.46 -9.75
N ALA A 122 1.53 10.28 -9.95
CA ALA A 122 2.37 9.44 -9.10
C ALA A 122 2.75 10.18 -7.81
N THR A 123 2.63 9.49 -6.68
CA THR A 123 3.16 9.94 -5.38
C THR A 123 4.15 8.91 -4.86
N GLU A 124 5.36 9.36 -4.53
CA GLU A 124 6.40 8.49 -3.96
C GLU A 124 6.00 8.11 -2.52
N GLN A 125 6.07 6.82 -2.23
CA GLN A 125 5.82 6.25 -0.91
C GLN A 125 7.04 5.47 -0.44
N LEU A 126 7.17 5.36 0.87
CA LEU A 126 8.24 4.61 1.52
C LEU A 126 7.64 3.46 2.31
N CYS A 127 8.14 2.25 2.10
CA CYS A 127 7.82 1.13 2.97
C CYS A 127 8.40 1.37 4.37
N ILE A 128 7.51 1.29 5.36
CA ILE A 128 7.82 1.54 6.77
C ILE A 128 8.55 0.33 7.37
N GLY A 129 9.41 0.55 8.36
CA GLY A 129 9.96 -0.53 9.19
C GLY A 129 10.88 -1.51 8.46
N GLY A 130 11.58 -1.04 7.42
CA GLY A 130 12.53 -1.89 6.68
C GLY A 130 11.88 -2.84 5.67
N LEU A 131 10.55 -2.80 5.54
CA LEU A 131 9.83 -3.56 4.52
C LEU A 131 10.21 -3.08 3.11
N LEU A 132 9.97 -3.95 2.14
CA LEU A 132 10.20 -3.70 0.71
C LEU A 132 8.90 -3.84 -0.05
N TYR A 133 8.77 -3.10 -1.15
CA TYR A 133 7.59 -3.20 -1.99
C TYR A 133 7.61 -4.52 -2.76
N ASN A 134 6.54 -5.30 -2.58
CA ASN A 134 6.30 -6.55 -3.28
C ASN A 134 5.31 -6.31 -4.41
N GLU A 135 5.78 -6.39 -5.66
CA GLU A 135 4.97 -6.18 -6.85
C GLU A 135 3.83 -7.21 -6.97
N ASN A 136 4.01 -8.44 -6.48
CA ASN A 136 3.00 -9.50 -6.60
C ASN A 136 1.81 -9.27 -5.65
N THR A 137 2.07 -8.76 -4.45
CA THR A 137 1.03 -8.47 -3.45
C THR A 137 0.57 -7.02 -3.49
N HIS A 138 1.22 -6.18 -4.30
CA HIS A 138 1.03 -4.73 -4.37
C HIS A 138 1.09 -4.05 -3.00
N SER A 139 2.01 -4.51 -2.14
CA SER A 139 2.13 -4.05 -0.75
C SER A 139 3.55 -4.15 -0.22
N CYS A 140 3.82 -3.50 0.91
CA CYS A 140 5.10 -3.63 1.59
C CYS A 140 5.15 -4.96 2.35
N ASP A 141 6.18 -5.75 2.09
CA ASP A 141 6.38 -7.09 2.63
C ASP A 141 7.81 -7.24 3.16
N TRP A 142 8.05 -8.35 3.86
CA TRP A 142 9.37 -8.68 4.38
C TRP A 142 10.36 -8.93 3.25
N PRO A 143 11.64 -8.52 3.40
CA PRO A 143 12.67 -8.70 2.37
C PRO A 143 12.78 -10.12 1.82
N GLU A 144 12.49 -11.14 2.64
CA GLU A 144 12.55 -12.55 2.26
C GLU A 144 11.45 -12.95 1.27
N ASN A 145 10.34 -12.19 1.22
CA ASN A 145 9.19 -12.41 0.34
C ASN A 145 9.26 -11.56 -0.95
N VAL A 146 10.24 -10.67 -1.06
CA VAL A 146 10.35 -9.75 -2.20
C VAL A 146 11.43 -10.20 -3.16
N ASP A 147 10.99 -10.57 -4.35
CA ASP A 147 11.83 -11.09 -5.40
C ASP A 147 12.51 -9.99 -6.22
N GLY A 148 13.74 -10.25 -6.67
CA GLY A 148 14.46 -9.34 -7.57
C GLY A 148 15.06 -8.10 -6.89
N CYS A 149 14.90 -7.97 -5.57
CA CYS A 149 15.49 -6.90 -4.79
C CYS A 149 16.92 -7.27 -4.36
N GLN A 150 17.90 -6.50 -4.86
CA GLN A 150 19.30 -6.68 -4.49
C GLN A 150 19.56 -6.08 -3.11
N LYS A 151 20.21 -6.85 -2.22
CA LYS A 151 20.66 -6.35 -0.92
C LYS A 151 21.77 -5.33 -1.14
N HIS A 152 21.83 -4.33 -0.27
CA HIS A 152 22.84 -3.29 -0.39
C HIS A 152 24.20 -3.84 0.05
N PRO A 153 25.31 -3.58 -0.67
CA PRO A 153 26.62 -4.11 -0.32
C PRO A 153 27.07 -3.80 1.11
N LEU A 154 26.67 -2.64 1.66
CA LEU A 154 26.94 -2.24 3.05
C LEU A 154 26.36 -3.22 4.09
N CYS A 155 25.31 -3.95 3.77
CA CYS A 155 24.59 -4.84 4.68
C CYS A 155 24.76 -6.31 4.30
N ASN A 156 25.81 -6.65 3.53
CA ASN A 156 26.08 -8.03 3.11
C ASN A 156 26.60 -8.89 4.27
N GLU A 157 27.42 -8.32 5.14
CA GLU A 157 28.02 -9.05 6.27
C GLU A 157 27.00 -9.31 7.39
N ASP A 158 26.28 -8.25 7.80
CA ASP A 158 25.20 -8.33 8.76
C ASP A 158 23.94 -7.66 8.21
N PRO A 159 22.96 -8.45 7.74
CA PRO A 159 21.69 -7.94 7.22
C PRO A 159 20.89 -7.11 8.23
N ASN A 160 21.15 -7.26 9.53
CA ASN A 160 20.44 -6.58 10.61
C ASN A 160 21.38 -5.75 11.53
N GLY A 161 22.62 -5.53 11.10
CA GLY A 161 23.66 -4.86 11.88
C GLY A 161 23.63 -3.34 11.77
N ASN A 162 24.37 -2.67 12.66
CA ASN A 162 24.64 -1.24 12.54
C ASN A 162 25.98 -1.02 11.84
N VAL A 163 26.04 -0.08 10.91
CA VAL A 163 27.24 0.27 10.13
C VAL A 163 27.59 1.74 10.37
N PRO A 164 28.85 2.08 10.71
CA PRO A 164 29.26 3.46 10.96
C PRO A 164 29.14 4.32 9.71
N LEU A 165 28.69 5.57 9.87
CA LEU A 165 28.58 6.54 8.78
C LEU A 165 29.75 7.54 8.80
N GLY A 166 30.86 7.18 8.15
CA GLY A 166 32.00 8.09 7.93
C GLY A 166 32.45 8.83 9.19
N LYS A 167 32.45 10.18 9.14
CA LYS A 167 32.80 11.06 10.28
C LYS A 167 31.58 11.53 11.09
N SER A 168 30.39 11.01 10.83
CA SER A 168 29.19 11.47 11.54
C SER A 168 29.18 10.90 12.96
N CYS A 169 29.16 11.78 13.96
CA CYS A 169 29.18 11.37 15.36
C CYS A 169 27.85 10.86 15.89
N ASN A 170 26.71 11.28 15.32
CA ASN A 170 25.40 10.92 15.85
C ASN A 170 24.49 10.25 14.82
N ARG A 171 25.02 9.86 13.65
CA ARG A 171 24.28 9.11 12.63
C ARG A 171 25.01 7.85 12.25
N TYR A 172 24.25 6.82 11.90
CA TYR A 172 24.75 5.53 11.48
C TYR A 172 23.74 4.87 10.54
N TRP A 173 24.15 3.85 9.81
CA TRP A 173 23.21 3.00 9.07
C TRP A 173 22.77 1.85 9.95
N GLN A 174 21.47 1.58 10.00
CA GLN A 174 20.93 0.34 10.54
C GLN A 174 20.44 -0.50 9.38
N CYS A 175 21.04 -1.65 9.17
CA CYS A 175 20.58 -2.63 8.21
C CYS A 175 19.32 -3.32 8.75
N GLN A 176 18.33 -3.51 7.89
CA GLN A 176 17.16 -4.34 8.16
C GLN A 176 16.96 -5.24 6.94
N GLY A 177 17.14 -6.55 7.11
CA GLY A 177 17.10 -7.55 6.02
C GLY A 177 18.04 -7.29 4.84
N GLY A 178 19.16 -6.59 5.06
CA GLY A 178 20.12 -6.25 4.01
C GLY A 178 19.96 -4.86 3.39
N TYR A 179 19.09 -4.01 3.96
CA TYR A 179 18.83 -2.65 3.47
C TYR A 179 19.18 -1.58 4.52
N PRO A 180 20.08 -0.64 4.21
CA PRO A 180 20.53 0.36 5.18
C PRO A 180 19.48 1.46 5.34
N ARG A 181 19.16 1.79 6.60
CA ARG A 181 18.31 2.91 6.98
C ARG A 181 19.15 3.90 7.79
N LEU A 182 19.08 5.18 7.43
CA LEU A 182 19.82 6.22 8.15
C LEU A 182 19.17 6.45 9.50
N GLN A 183 19.89 6.13 10.56
CA GLN A 183 19.47 6.33 11.94
C GLN A 183 20.26 7.46 12.59
N ARG A 184 19.66 8.04 13.61
CA ARG A 184 20.30 8.99 14.51
C ARG A 184 20.32 8.40 15.92
N CYS A 185 21.43 8.56 16.63
CA CYS A 185 21.48 8.21 18.04
C CYS A 185 20.48 9.04 18.85
N PRO A 186 19.77 8.41 19.82
CA PRO A 186 18.85 9.14 20.69
C PRO A 186 19.63 10.07 21.62
N ALA A 187 18.98 11.14 22.09
CA ALA A 187 19.40 11.97 23.23
C ALA A 187 20.90 12.35 23.29
N MET A 188 21.40 13.14 22.32
CA MET A 188 22.79 13.66 22.27
C MET A 188 23.90 12.60 22.36
N LEU A 189 23.56 11.30 22.28
CA LEU A 189 24.54 10.22 22.26
C LEU A 189 25.31 10.22 20.94
N VAL A 190 26.49 9.63 20.97
CA VAL A 190 27.37 9.47 19.81
C VAL A 190 27.50 7.99 19.45
N PHE A 191 27.59 7.69 18.16
CA PHE A 191 27.73 6.34 17.65
C PHE A 191 29.19 5.89 17.78
N ASP A 192 29.46 4.97 18.69
CA ASP A 192 30.78 4.35 18.83
C ASP A 192 30.98 3.31 17.72
N LYS A 193 31.98 3.55 16.87
CA LYS A 193 32.29 2.68 15.72
C LYS A 193 32.85 1.33 16.13
N ARG A 194 33.42 1.22 17.33
CA ARG A 194 34.00 -0.05 17.82
C ARG A 194 32.94 -0.98 18.38
N THR A 195 31.99 -0.46 19.16
CA THR A 195 30.90 -1.27 19.74
C THR A 195 29.64 -1.29 18.87
N LEU A 196 29.59 -0.49 17.80
CA LEU A 196 28.44 -0.33 16.89
C LEU A 196 27.14 0.07 17.60
N ARG A 197 27.26 0.91 18.63
CA ARG A 197 26.17 1.34 19.51
C ARG A 197 26.27 2.82 19.84
N CYS A 198 25.13 3.41 20.21
CA CYS A 198 25.08 4.78 20.73
C CYS A 198 25.54 4.80 22.19
N VAL A 199 26.53 5.61 22.50
CA VAL A 199 27.14 5.76 23.82
C VAL A 199 27.18 7.23 24.23
N VAL A 200 27.39 7.48 25.51
CA VAL A 200 27.52 8.83 26.06
C VAL A 200 28.86 9.42 25.61
N PRO A 201 28.90 10.63 25.03
CA PRO A 201 30.17 11.30 24.71
C PRO A 201 30.92 11.74 25.99
N PRO A 202 32.24 11.97 25.92
CA PRO A 202 33.10 11.89 24.73
C PRO A 202 33.52 10.47 24.41
N THR A 203 33.88 10.24 23.14
CA THR A 203 34.52 9.01 22.68
C THR A 203 35.77 9.38 21.89
N ASP A 204 36.67 8.42 21.67
CA ASP A 204 37.93 8.62 20.94
C ASP A 204 37.75 9.34 19.58
N ASP A 205 36.59 9.15 18.93
CA ASP A 205 36.26 9.70 17.62
C ASP A 205 35.36 10.95 17.65
N CYS A 206 34.77 11.29 18.79
CA CYS A 206 33.70 12.29 18.88
C CYS A 206 33.72 13.04 20.21
N GLU A 207 33.99 14.34 20.13
CA GLU A 207 33.85 15.31 21.21
C GLU A 207 32.66 16.25 20.92
N VAL A 208 31.86 16.53 21.95
CA VAL A 208 30.85 17.59 21.88
C VAL A 208 31.59 18.92 22.11
N PRO A 209 31.38 19.97 21.30
CA PRO A 209 31.92 21.28 21.62
C PRO A 209 31.29 21.72 22.95
N THR A 210 32.10 21.75 24.01
CA THR A 210 31.70 22.34 25.28
C THR A 210 31.44 23.81 25.02
N THR A 211 30.17 24.21 25.05
CA THR A 211 29.83 25.64 25.15
C THR A 211 30.39 26.11 26.49
N VAL A 212 31.52 26.82 26.45
CA VAL A 212 32.09 27.45 27.63
C VAL A 212 31.02 28.41 28.16
N ALA A 213 30.60 28.23 29.41
CA ALA A 213 29.70 29.18 30.05
C ALA A 213 30.33 30.58 29.94
N PRO A 214 29.56 31.63 29.58
CA PRO A 214 30.09 32.98 29.65
C PRO A 214 30.61 33.23 31.08
N PRO A 215 31.75 33.92 31.23
CA PRO A 215 32.23 34.32 32.55
C PRO A 215 31.09 34.99 33.33
N PRO A 216 30.98 34.80 34.65
CA PRO A 216 30.01 35.56 35.42
C PRO A 216 30.31 37.05 35.21
N GLU A 217 29.40 37.75 34.53
CA GLU A 217 29.42 39.21 34.50
C GLU A 217 29.26 39.67 35.95
N GLU A 218 30.22 40.45 36.43
CA GLU A 218 30.16 41.12 37.72
C GLU A 218 28.87 41.95 37.74
N ALA A 219 27.98 41.62 38.67
CA ALA A 219 26.76 42.37 38.89
C ALA A 219 27.15 43.71 39.52
N ASP A 220 27.22 44.76 38.71
CA ASP A 220 27.20 46.13 39.23
C ASP A 220 25.79 46.38 39.81
N GLU A 221 25.71 46.27 41.14
CA GLU A 221 24.64 46.85 41.96
C GLU A 221 24.71 48.37 41.80
N ASP A 222 23.92 48.96 40.91
CA ASP A 222 23.34 50.30 41.05
C ASP A 222 22.65 50.72 39.75
N ASP A 223 21.39 50.31 39.56
CA ASP A 223 20.33 51.18 38.99
C ASP A 223 18.99 50.44 38.99
N LEU A 224 18.14 50.77 39.96
CA LEU A 224 16.71 50.45 39.94
C LEU A 224 15.97 51.60 39.27
N PRO A 225 15.27 51.35 38.13
CA PRO A 225 14.07 52.12 37.85
C PRO A 225 12.84 51.21 37.75
N ASN A 226 12.01 51.35 38.79
CA ASN A 226 10.55 51.46 38.78
C ASN A 226 9.73 50.53 37.84
N VAL A 227 8.99 49.61 38.46
CA VAL A 227 8.00 48.72 37.84
C VAL A 227 6.70 49.46 37.48
N PRO A 228 6.23 49.46 36.22
CA PRO A 228 4.83 49.73 35.91
C PRO A 228 4.03 48.41 35.81
N GLN A 229 2.86 48.40 36.45
CA GLN A 229 1.87 47.30 36.47
C GLN A 229 1.37 46.87 35.07
N PRO A 230 0.85 45.63 34.90
CA PRO A 230 0.43 45.11 33.60
C PRO A 230 -0.98 45.57 33.16
N ARG A 231 -1.13 45.89 31.87
CA ARG A 231 -2.43 46.00 31.15
C ARG A 231 -2.63 44.87 30.14
N PRO A 232 -3.88 44.56 29.73
CA PRO A 232 -4.28 43.23 29.28
C PRO A 232 -3.95 42.90 27.81
N GLN A 233 -4.00 41.58 27.58
CA GLN A 233 -3.77 40.81 26.36
C GLN A 233 -4.32 41.44 25.06
N HIS A 234 -3.45 41.54 24.06
CA HIS A 234 -3.85 41.59 22.66
C HIS A 234 -3.39 40.31 21.95
N GLN A 235 -4.36 39.57 21.43
CA GLN A 235 -4.20 38.42 20.55
C GLN A 235 -3.48 38.84 19.25
N SER A 236 -2.50 38.04 18.82
CA SER A 236 -2.01 38.07 17.44
C SER A 236 -1.89 36.66 16.88
N SER A 237 -2.35 36.55 15.65
CA SER A 237 -2.85 35.37 14.94
C SER A 237 -1.72 34.54 14.32
N ARG A 238 -1.82 33.22 14.41
CA ARG A 238 -0.92 32.25 13.75
C ARG A 238 -1.38 31.98 12.30
N PRO A 239 -0.50 31.92 11.28
CA PRO A 239 -0.92 31.67 9.89
C PRO A 239 -1.45 30.25 9.66
N GLN A 240 -2.52 30.15 8.86
CA GLN A 240 -3.37 28.96 8.65
C GLN A 240 -2.79 27.84 7.78
N HIS A 241 -1.50 27.83 7.42
CA HIS A 241 -1.00 26.91 6.40
C HIS A 241 -0.62 25.50 6.90
N PHE A 242 -0.67 25.24 8.22
CA PHE A 242 -0.32 23.95 8.83
C PHE A 242 -1.52 23.05 9.16
N GLN A 243 -2.76 23.53 8.94
CA GLN A 243 -3.96 22.82 9.40
C GLN A 243 -4.51 21.82 8.36
N GLN A 244 -4.14 21.95 7.08
CA GLN A 244 -4.55 20.99 6.04
C GLN A 244 -3.74 19.69 6.04
N GLN A 245 -2.47 19.70 6.45
CA GLN A 245 -1.66 18.46 6.55
C GLN A 245 -2.09 17.56 7.71
N GLN A 246 -2.69 18.11 8.78
CA GLN A 246 -3.17 17.31 9.92
C GLN A 246 -4.50 16.60 9.64
N GLN A 247 -5.37 17.16 8.80
CA GLN A 247 -6.66 16.52 8.47
C GLN A 247 -6.49 15.29 7.56
N GLN A 248 -5.46 15.23 6.71
CA GLN A 248 -5.18 14.04 5.90
C GLN A 248 -4.65 12.86 6.74
N GLN A 249 -3.91 13.10 7.83
CA GLN A 249 -3.47 12.02 8.72
C GLN A 249 -4.59 11.44 9.59
N GLN A 250 -5.63 12.22 9.91
CA GLN A 250 -6.75 11.72 10.74
C GLN A 250 -7.66 10.75 9.99
N HIS A 251 -7.86 10.93 8.67
CA HIS A 251 -8.63 9.95 7.87
C HIS A 251 -7.93 8.60 7.76
N GLN A 252 -6.60 8.55 7.91
CA GLN A 252 -5.83 7.30 7.81
C GLN A 252 -5.82 6.48 9.11
N GLN A 253 -6.08 7.11 10.27
CA GLN A 253 -6.12 6.40 11.56
C GLN A 253 -7.48 5.73 11.86
N GLN A 254 -8.55 6.15 11.19
CA GLN A 254 -9.90 5.68 11.52
C GLN A 254 -10.23 4.27 10.99
N PHE A 255 -9.39 3.68 10.14
CA PHE A 255 -9.58 2.32 9.61
C PHE A 255 -8.94 1.19 10.44
N GLN A 256 -8.28 1.48 11.57
CA GLN A 256 -7.54 0.44 12.31
C GLN A 256 -7.99 0.18 13.75
N GLN A 257 -9.04 0.83 14.27
CA GLN A 257 -9.47 0.59 15.65
C GLN A 257 -10.98 0.45 15.81
N GLN A 258 -11.47 -0.80 15.80
CA GLN A 258 -12.65 -1.18 16.57
C GLN A 258 -12.27 -2.31 17.54
N PRO A 259 -12.39 -2.12 18.86
CA PRO A 259 -12.32 -3.21 19.83
C PRO A 259 -13.72 -3.77 20.11
N GLN A 260 -13.94 -5.07 19.86
CA GLN A 260 -15.11 -5.77 20.41
C GLN A 260 -14.85 -6.10 21.89
N GLN A 261 -15.70 -5.59 22.78
CA GLN A 261 -15.84 -6.12 24.14
C GLN A 261 -17.28 -6.60 24.34
N GLN A 262 -17.44 -7.88 24.70
CA GLN A 262 -18.65 -8.40 25.38
C GLN A 262 -18.25 -9.34 26.53
N PRO A 263 -19.01 -9.37 27.64
CA PRO A 263 -18.64 -10.08 28.86
C PRO A 263 -19.06 -11.56 28.88
N ARG A 264 -18.27 -12.40 29.57
CA ARG A 264 -18.45 -13.86 29.73
C ARG A 264 -19.67 -14.24 30.59
N PRO A 265 -20.30 -15.39 30.28
CA PRO A 265 -20.81 -16.29 31.31
C PRO A 265 -20.07 -17.65 31.34
N GLN A 266 -20.12 -18.27 32.51
CA GLN A 266 -19.37 -19.45 32.96
C GLN A 266 -19.80 -20.76 32.28
N ARG A 267 -18.89 -21.74 32.21
CA ARG A 267 -19.13 -23.09 31.67
C ARG A 267 -18.78 -24.13 32.73
N PRO A 268 -19.67 -25.09 33.06
CA PRO A 268 -19.24 -26.36 33.64
C PRO A 268 -18.91 -27.39 32.57
N GLN A 269 -18.00 -28.26 32.98
CA GLN A 269 -17.20 -29.23 32.24
C GLN A 269 -18.03 -30.43 31.76
N GLN A 270 -17.64 -31.04 30.63
CA GLN A 270 -16.93 -32.33 30.65
C GLN A 270 -16.73 -32.95 29.25
N PHE A 271 -15.56 -33.61 29.12
CA PHE A 271 -15.17 -34.69 28.18
C PHE A 271 -15.12 -34.38 26.66
N GLN A 272 -14.14 -34.79 25.86
CA GLN A 272 -12.82 -35.46 25.96
C GLN A 272 -12.31 -35.43 24.50
N GLN A 273 -11.15 -34.91 24.12
CA GLN A 273 -9.84 -35.58 24.02
C GLN A 273 -8.95 -34.65 23.18
N ARG A 274 -7.65 -34.64 23.48
CA ARG A 274 -6.62 -33.90 22.74
C ARG A 274 -6.45 -34.40 21.31
N GLN A 275 -6.37 -33.46 20.37
CA GLN A 275 -5.43 -33.51 19.25
C GLN A 275 -4.79 -32.13 19.08
N ASP A 276 -3.46 -32.11 19.05
CA ASP A 276 -2.62 -30.93 18.87
C ASP A 276 -2.89 -30.28 17.50
N PHE A 277 -3.26 -28.99 17.51
CA PHE A 277 -3.47 -28.21 16.28
C PHE A 277 -2.15 -27.50 15.91
N GLN A 278 -1.47 -27.98 14.87
CA GLN A 278 -0.30 -27.32 14.27
C GLN A 278 -0.75 -26.09 13.45
N PRO A 279 -0.19 -24.89 13.66
CA PRO A 279 -0.55 -23.69 12.88
C PRO A 279 0.02 -23.67 11.45
N GLN A 280 0.88 -24.63 11.09
CA GLN A 280 1.69 -24.57 9.87
C GLN A 280 0.97 -25.04 8.59
N GLN A 281 -0.10 -25.83 8.67
CA GLN A 281 -0.77 -26.35 7.47
C GLN A 281 -1.64 -25.31 6.74
N ASN A 282 -2.06 -24.24 7.42
CA ASN A 282 -2.97 -23.26 6.82
C ASN A 282 -2.25 -22.28 5.87
N TYR A 283 -0.92 -22.17 5.94
CA TYR A 283 -0.12 -21.39 4.99
C TYR A 283 0.14 -22.14 3.68
N GLN A 284 0.23 -23.47 3.71
CA GLN A 284 0.44 -24.28 2.50
C GLN A 284 -0.84 -24.42 1.67
N GLN A 285 -2.02 -24.48 2.30
CA GLN A 285 -3.30 -24.51 1.57
C GLN A 285 -3.65 -23.17 0.89
N ALA A 286 -3.13 -22.04 1.40
CA ALA A 286 -3.25 -20.74 0.73
C ALA A 286 -2.33 -20.61 -0.50
N GLN A 287 -1.16 -21.28 -0.48
CA GLN A 287 -0.22 -21.30 -1.61
C GLN A 287 -0.64 -22.26 -2.74
N GLN A 288 -1.40 -23.32 -2.44
CA GLN A 288 -1.88 -24.27 -3.44
C GLN A 288 -3.11 -23.78 -4.24
N ARG A 289 -3.75 -22.68 -3.83
CA ARG A 289 -4.80 -22.02 -4.64
C ARG A 289 -4.27 -21.04 -5.69
N SER A 290 -2.96 -20.99 -5.88
CA SER A 290 -2.31 -20.09 -6.86
C SER A 290 -2.12 -20.72 -8.26
N ASP A 291 -2.37 -22.02 -8.40
CA ASP A 291 -1.99 -22.77 -9.61
C ASP A 291 -3.11 -22.93 -10.65
N ASP A 292 -4.36 -22.56 -10.33
CA ASP A 292 -5.41 -22.37 -11.33
C ASP A 292 -5.46 -20.89 -11.72
N LEU A 293 -4.59 -20.51 -12.66
CA LEU A 293 -4.59 -19.18 -13.25
C LEU A 293 -5.99 -18.87 -13.81
N PRO A 294 -6.67 -17.79 -13.36
CA PRO A 294 -7.89 -17.33 -14.00
C PRO A 294 -7.61 -17.05 -15.48
N PRO A 295 -8.61 -17.18 -16.37
CA PRO A 295 -8.43 -16.91 -17.80
C PRO A 295 -7.78 -15.54 -17.96
N GLN A 296 -6.63 -15.52 -18.64
CA GLN A 296 -5.87 -14.30 -18.88
C GLN A 296 -6.77 -13.29 -19.58
N ILE A 297 -7.04 -12.16 -18.92
CA ILE A 297 -7.73 -11.04 -19.53
C ILE A 297 -6.90 -10.63 -20.75
N ASN A 298 -7.51 -10.63 -21.93
CA ASN A 298 -6.83 -10.22 -23.16
C ASN A 298 -6.56 -8.71 -23.09
N ILE A 299 -5.32 -8.35 -22.75
CA ILE A 299 -4.84 -6.96 -22.74
C ILE A 299 -3.84 -6.82 -23.91
N PRO A 300 -3.81 -5.68 -24.63
CA PRO A 300 -2.92 -5.48 -25.76
C PRO A 300 -1.43 -5.75 -25.45
N PRO A 301 -0.62 -6.13 -26.47
CA PRO A 301 0.79 -6.50 -26.28
C PRO A 301 1.60 -5.37 -25.63
N GLY A 302 2.32 -5.69 -24.55
CA GLY A 302 3.17 -4.73 -23.80
C GLY A 302 2.57 -4.20 -22.50
N ALA A 303 1.32 -4.54 -22.19
CA ALA A 303 0.70 -4.20 -20.92
C ALA A 303 1.12 -5.15 -19.79
N ILE A 304 1.34 -4.62 -18.58
CA ILE A 304 1.42 -5.42 -17.35
C ILE A 304 -0.01 -5.89 -17.06
N PRO A 305 -0.33 -7.20 -17.12
CA PRO A 305 -1.69 -7.65 -16.94
C PRO A 305 -2.19 -7.27 -15.54
N LEU A 306 -3.45 -6.84 -15.45
CA LEU A 306 -4.13 -6.46 -14.21
C LEU A 306 -4.11 -7.57 -13.13
N ASN A 307 -3.71 -8.79 -13.50
CA ASN A 307 -3.72 -9.96 -12.63
C ASN A 307 -2.43 -10.81 -12.71
N ARG A 308 -1.30 -10.24 -13.17
CA ARG A 308 -0.08 -11.04 -13.37
C ARG A 308 0.70 -11.24 -12.08
N ASN A 309 0.32 -12.24 -11.29
CA ASN A 309 1.33 -13.09 -10.67
C ASN A 309 2.16 -13.70 -11.81
N ARG A 310 3.38 -13.22 -12.00
CA ARG A 310 4.26 -13.67 -13.08
C ARG A 310 4.81 -15.06 -12.71
N PRO A 311 4.51 -16.14 -13.46
CA PRO A 311 5.30 -17.37 -13.34
C PRO A 311 6.69 -17.06 -13.90
N ARG A 312 7.74 -17.34 -13.11
CA ARG A 312 9.13 -17.28 -13.56
C ARG A 312 9.37 -18.37 -14.60
N ASN A 313 10.06 -18.01 -15.68
CA ASN A 313 11.01 -18.91 -16.34
C ASN A 313 12.33 -18.83 -15.58
#